data_AF-A0A415HVF3-F1
#
_entry.id   AF-A0A415HVF3-F1
#
_cell.length_a   1.000
_cell.length_b   1.000
_cell.length_c   1.000
_cell.angle_alpha   90.00
_cell.angle_beta   90.00
_cell.angle_gamma   90.00
#
_symmetry.space_group_name_H-M   'P 1'
#
loop_
_entity.id
_entity.type
_entity.pdbx_description
1 polymer ?
#
loop_
_entity_poly.entity_id
_entity_poly.type
_entity_poly.pdbx_seq_one_letter_code
_entity_poly.pdbx_strand_id
1 'polypeptide(L)'
;MLLNEDVEVKICHGNYKHYENKGYIIHKELDSKNRITVPYQLIYVKWYDIPHGSSQMMEIKCDGCGKIFDRKVINYYRSHKNNKFDMCKECQPKKSLITKKMKYGTTNPAKIAKQINGNIGRSTKYTIDSLNNLCKEKGYTLTDPELYENKKITLKTNVSVVCNKHDFKFKATVMALDDKDSCNCPKCISENSSKRQSQSTINEVREICQKKNYELLTDDIDNCDSNVEYICKKHRYYGVQNTSLYGLKHYANNCRMCRMPRNEKHFNWKGGISLERDKIQHSLEYKQWVKSVFERDNYTCQCCGKRGTRLEAHHIYNFSDYPSLRTHINNGITLCHECHSVNVVGSFHNTYTTFNNNYEQLKEYISNYRNTHLENQKTDSLLLCSNE
;
A
#
# COMPACT_ATOMS: atom_id res chain seq x y z
N MET A 1 45.92 -9.15 -10.22
CA MET A 1 46.28 -7.93 -11.02
C MET A 1 45.08 -7.48 -11.87
N LEU A 2 44.61 -6.24 -11.73
CA LEU A 2 43.50 -5.69 -12.54
C LEU A 2 43.95 -5.55 -14.00
N LEU A 3 43.06 -5.92 -14.94
CA LEU A 3 43.40 -5.94 -16.36
C LEU A 3 42.80 -4.77 -17.14
N ASN A 4 41.61 -4.30 -16.72
CA ASN A 4 40.96 -3.17 -17.38
C ASN A 4 41.15 -1.92 -16.53
N GLU A 5 41.85 -0.92 -17.08
CA GLU A 5 41.95 0.39 -16.44
C GLU A 5 40.59 1.10 -16.45
N ASP A 6 39.85 0.94 -17.54
CA ASP A 6 38.56 1.56 -17.78
C ASP A 6 37.44 0.51 -17.72
N VAL A 7 36.33 0.88 -17.09
CA VAL A 7 35.15 0.04 -16.88
C VAL A 7 33.95 0.79 -17.41
N GLU A 8 33.15 0.13 -18.24
CA GLU A 8 31.90 0.70 -18.73
C GLU A 8 30.86 0.76 -17.61
N VAL A 9 30.33 1.95 -17.35
CA VAL A 9 29.36 2.20 -16.30
C VAL A 9 28.10 2.85 -16.87
N LYS A 10 26.96 2.33 -16.44
CA LYS A 10 25.64 2.92 -16.63
C LYS A 10 25.47 4.16 -15.77
N ILE A 11 25.26 5.31 -16.41
CA ILE A 11 24.93 6.56 -15.74
C ILE A 11 23.41 6.71 -15.63
N CYS A 12 22.97 7.13 -14.45
CA CYS A 12 21.59 7.43 -14.12
C CYS A 12 21.51 8.63 -13.18
N HIS A 13 20.28 9.10 -12.94
CA HIS A 13 20.03 10.21 -12.03
C HIS A 13 20.59 9.99 -10.60
N GLY A 14 20.72 8.73 -10.15
CA GLY A 14 21.22 8.40 -8.82
C GLY A 14 22.74 8.45 -8.66
N ASN A 15 23.52 8.33 -9.75
CA ASN A 15 24.99 8.22 -9.66
C ASN A 15 25.76 9.27 -10.45
N TYR A 16 25.11 10.04 -11.35
CA TYR A 16 25.83 10.95 -12.25
C TYR A 16 26.71 11.98 -11.54
N LYS A 17 26.24 12.53 -10.40
CA LYS A 17 27.00 13.53 -9.63
C LYS A 17 28.35 13.00 -9.16
N HIS A 18 28.43 11.71 -8.83
CA HIS A 18 29.67 11.07 -8.40
C HIS A 18 30.72 11.14 -9.52
N TYR A 19 30.33 10.80 -10.74
CA TYR A 19 31.21 10.79 -11.90
C TYR A 19 31.51 12.20 -12.43
N GLU A 20 30.52 13.09 -12.41
CA GLU A 20 30.74 14.51 -12.72
C GLU A 20 31.78 15.15 -11.78
N ASN A 21 31.67 14.91 -10.48
CA ASN A 21 32.65 15.41 -9.50
C ASN A 21 34.06 14.82 -9.69
N LYS A 22 34.19 13.70 -10.41
CA LYS A 22 35.46 13.09 -10.79
C LYS A 22 35.98 13.57 -12.15
N GLY A 23 35.26 14.48 -12.81
CA GLY A 23 35.66 15.09 -14.08
C GLY A 23 35.15 14.38 -15.33
N TYR A 24 34.27 13.38 -15.20
CA TYR A 24 33.67 12.72 -16.35
C TYR A 24 32.57 13.60 -16.96
N ILE A 25 32.57 13.70 -18.29
CA ILE A 25 31.55 14.46 -19.04
C ILE A 25 30.26 13.64 -19.07
N ILE A 26 29.20 14.19 -18.45
CA ILE A 26 27.87 13.57 -18.43
C ILE A 26 26.89 14.41 -19.23
N HIS A 27 26.26 13.82 -20.23
CA HIS A 27 25.20 14.48 -21.00
C HIS A 27 23.94 14.71 -20.14
N LYS A 28 23.33 15.90 -20.28
CA LYS A 28 22.17 16.34 -19.50
C LYS A 28 21.15 17.02 -20.42
N GLU A 29 19.87 16.82 -20.12
CA GLU A 29 18.76 17.37 -20.91
C GLU A 29 17.75 18.06 -20.01
N LEU A 30 16.95 18.97 -20.56
CA LEU A 30 15.83 19.57 -19.83
C LEU A 30 14.55 18.81 -20.15
N ASP A 31 13.76 18.47 -19.13
CA ASP A 31 12.41 17.94 -19.34
C ASP A 31 11.40 19.02 -19.76
N SER A 32 10.16 18.61 -20.05
CA SER A 32 9.06 19.51 -20.41
C SER A 32 8.70 20.56 -19.34
N LYS A 33 9.32 20.49 -18.16
CA LYS A 33 9.16 21.43 -17.05
C LYS A 33 10.47 22.20 -16.75
N ASN A 34 11.42 22.23 -17.68
CA ASN A 34 12.73 22.87 -17.54
C ASN A 34 13.59 22.34 -16.37
N ARG A 35 13.43 21.06 -16.01
CA ARG A 35 14.26 20.42 -14.97
C ARG A 35 15.38 19.62 -15.61
N ILE A 36 16.57 19.65 -15.01
CA ILE A 36 17.72 18.85 -15.45
C ILE A 36 17.40 17.36 -15.27
N THR A 37 17.51 16.62 -16.36
CA THR A 37 17.42 15.17 -16.43
C THR A 37 18.73 14.61 -16.98
N VAL A 38 19.05 13.39 -16.54
CA VAL A 38 20.24 12.68 -17.01
C VAL A 38 19.73 11.45 -17.75
N PRO A 39 19.72 11.49 -19.10
CA PRO A 39 19.30 10.34 -19.88
C PRO A 39 20.25 9.17 -19.65
N TYR A 40 19.74 7.97 -19.93
CA TYR A 40 20.54 6.77 -19.88
C TYR A 40 21.72 6.88 -20.85
N GLN A 41 22.93 6.74 -20.33
CA GLN A 41 24.16 6.71 -21.12
C GLN A 41 25.17 5.76 -20.50
N LEU A 42 26.04 5.20 -21.35
CA LEU A 42 27.18 4.41 -20.95
C LEU A 42 28.43 5.26 -21.12
N ILE A 43 29.28 5.29 -20.09
CA ILE A 43 30.59 5.94 -20.15
C ILE A 43 31.67 4.96 -19.68
N TYR A 44 32.90 5.16 -20.15
CA TYR A 44 34.07 4.46 -19.63
C TYR A 44 34.70 5.30 -18.52
N VAL A 45 34.86 4.70 -17.35
CA VAL A 45 35.48 5.35 -16.18
C VAL A 45 36.63 4.52 -15.65
N LYS A 46 37.62 5.17 -15.04
CA LYS A 46 38.68 4.47 -14.33
C LYS A 46 38.08 3.64 -13.20
N TRP A 47 38.51 2.38 -13.07
CA TRP A 47 37.92 1.46 -12.10
C TRP A 47 38.00 1.98 -10.65
N TYR A 48 39.06 2.72 -10.31
CA TYR A 48 39.29 3.31 -8.98
C TYR A 48 38.44 4.55 -8.71
N ASP A 49 37.79 5.11 -9.72
CA ASP A 49 36.78 6.15 -9.55
C ASP A 49 35.40 5.58 -9.30
N ILE A 50 35.19 4.27 -9.36
CA ILE A 50 33.91 3.64 -9.03
C ILE A 50 33.73 3.62 -7.50
N PRO A 51 32.54 3.97 -6.97
CA PRO A 51 32.29 3.89 -5.53
C PRO A 51 32.60 2.50 -4.96
N HIS A 52 33.26 2.44 -3.80
CA HIS A 52 33.64 1.16 -3.17
C HIS A 52 32.46 0.24 -2.87
N GLY A 53 31.24 0.78 -2.72
CA GLY A 53 30.00 0.01 -2.50
C GLY A 53 29.34 -0.50 -3.78
N SER A 54 29.91 -0.24 -4.96
CA SER A 54 29.29 -0.55 -6.24
C SER A 54 29.26 -2.05 -6.55
N SER A 55 28.18 -2.50 -7.18
CA SER A 55 28.06 -3.85 -7.74
C SER A 55 28.58 -3.98 -9.17
N GLN A 56 29.17 -2.91 -9.72
CA GLN A 56 29.80 -2.93 -11.04
C GLN A 56 30.84 -4.04 -11.14
N MET A 57 30.85 -4.76 -12.26
CA MET A 57 31.79 -5.84 -12.55
C MET A 57 33.06 -5.29 -13.19
N MET A 58 34.20 -5.90 -12.87
CA MET A 58 35.49 -5.63 -13.48
C MET A 58 36.29 -6.93 -13.65
N GLU A 59 37.14 -6.98 -14.66
CA GLU A 59 37.99 -8.12 -14.96
C GLU A 59 39.28 -8.07 -14.15
N ILE A 60 39.59 -9.19 -13.49
CA ILE A 60 40.80 -9.33 -12.69
C ILE A 60 41.53 -10.62 -13.05
N LYS A 61 42.86 -10.55 -13.08
CA LYS A 61 43.73 -11.73 -13.17
C LYS A 61 43.89 -12.38 -11.81
N CYS A 62 43.61 -13.69 -11.74
CA CYS A 62 43.85 -14.51 -10.57
C CYS A 62 45.35 -14.62 -10.27
N ASP A 63 45.77 -14.24 -9.06
CA ASP A 63 47.16 -14.31 -8.61
C ASP A 63 47.64 -15.76 -8.40
N GLY A 64 46.72 -16.73 -8.26
CA GLY A 64 47.05 -18.13 -8.00
C GLY A 64 47.19 -19.02 -9.23
N CYS A 65 46.44 -18.74 -10.30
CA CYS A 65 46.46 -19.55 -11.53
C CYS A 65 46.51 -18.73 -12.83
N GLY A 66 46.52 -17.40 -12.75
CA GLY A 66 46.58 -16.52 -13.92
C GLY A 66 45.28 -16.39 -14.73
N LYS A 67 44.24 -17.20 -14.46
CA LYS A 67 42.94 -17.10 -15.14
C LYS A 67 42.30 -15.72 -14.91
N ILE A 68 41.72 -15.16 -15.97
CA ILE A 68 40.92 -13.93 -15.92
C ILE A 68 39.52 -14.29 -15.40
N PHE A 69 38.97 -13.48 -14.51
CA PHE A 69 37.61 -13.66 -14.00
C PHE A 69 37.01 -12.33 -13.54
N ASP A 70 35.68 -12.26 -13.57
CA ASP A 70 34.96 -11.07 -13.15
C ASP A 70 34.77 -10.99 -11.64
N ARG A 71 34.77 -9.76 -11.12
CA ARG A 71 34.43 -9.49 -9.73
C ARG A 71 33.74 -8.14 -9.59
N LYS A 72 32.82 -8.06 -8.63
CA LYS A 72 32.23 -6.79 -8.21
C LYS A 72 33.23 -5.90 -7.49
N VAL A 73 33.22 -4.60 -7.76
CA VAL A 73 34.04 -3.58 -7.07
C VAL A 73 33.91 -3.69 -5.55
N ILE A 74 32.69 -3.83 -5.02
CA ILE A 74 32.47 -4.02 -3.57
C ILE A 74 33.18 -5.25 -2.98
N ASN A 75 33.23 -6.35 -3.72
CA ASN A 75 33.87 -7.57 -3.26
C ASN A 75 35.39 -7.46 -3.32
N TYR A 76 35.92 -6.71 -4.29
CA TYR A 76 37.34 -6.40 -4.36
C TYR A 76 37.81 -5.62 -3.13
N TYR A 77 37.19 -4.48 -2.81
CA TYR A 77 37.58 -3.68 -1.65
C TYR A 77 37.39 -4.43 -0.32
N ARG A 78 36.27 -5.15 -0.15
CA ARG A 78 36.02 -5.95 1.07
C ARG A 78 37.07 -7.04 1.27
N SER A 79 37.46 -7.71 0.19
CA SER A 79 38.52 -8.73 0.24
C SER A 79 39.87 -8.11 0.62
N HIS A 80 40.25 -7.02 -0.05
CA HIS A 80 41.55 -6.36 0.11
C HIS A 80 41.78 -5.77 1.50
N LYS A 81 40.71 -5.50 2.25
CA LYS A 81 40.81 -5.08 3.67
C LYS A 81 41.55 -6.10 4.54
N ASN A 82 41.37 -7.40 4.27
CA ASN A 82 41.96 -8.48 5.07
C ASN A 82 43.04 -9.26 4.32
N ASN A 83 42.97 -9.30 2.99
CA ASN A 83 43.88 -10.06 2.14
C ASN A 83 43.98 -9.44 0.74
N LYS A 84 45.19 -9.03 0.35
CA LYS A 84 45.51 -8.39 -0.93
C LYS A 84 45.54 -9.30 -2.16
N PHE A 85 45.41 -10.62 -2.00
CA PHE A 85 45.44 -11.56 -3.12
C PHE A 85 44.08 -11.69 -3.81
N ASP A 86 44.05 -11.57 -5.12
CA ASP A 86 42.88 -11.83 -5.97
C ASP A 86 42.90 -13.26 -6.50
N MET A 87 42.04 -14.11 -5.95
CA MET A 87 41.98 -15.53 -6.33
C MET A 87 40.63 -15.86 -6.96
N CYS A 88 40.63 -16.59 -8.07
CA CYS A 88 39.41 -17.14 -8.68
C CYS A 88 38.77 -18.17 -7.73
N LYS A 89 37.56 -18.63 -8.05
CA LYS A 89 36.79 -19.59 -7.22
C LYS A 89 37.59 -20.86 -6.90
N GLU A 90 38.28 -21.42 -7.88
CA GLU A 90 39.13 -22.63 -7.74
C GLU A 90 40.34 -22.38 -6.82
N CYS A 91 40.87 -21.16 -6.77
CA CYS A 91 42.04 -20.80 -5.96
C CYS A 91 41.69 -20.26 -4.57
N GLN A 92 40.40 -20.11 -4.22
CA GLN A 92 39.96 -19.67 -2.89
C GLN A 92 40.50 -20.53 -1.73
N PRO A 93 40.61 -21.87 -1.84
CA PRO A 93 41.22 -22.68 -0.77
C PRO A 93 42.66 -22.27 -0.49
N LYS A 94 43.47 -22.01 -1.52
CA LYS A 94 44.85 -21.51 -1.38
C LYS A 94 44.87 -20.15 -0.70
N LYS A 95 43.96 -19.25 -1.11
CA LYS A 95 43.80 -17.92 -0.49
C LYS A 95 43.54 -18.01 1.01
N SER A 96 42.65 -18.91 1.43
CA SER A 96 42.31 -19.14 2.83
C SER A 96 43.52 -19.61 3.65
N LEU A 97 44.33 -20.52 3.10
CA LEU A 97 45.57 -20.98 3.74
C LEU A 97 46.58 -19.84 3.91
N ILE A 98 46.75 -19.00 2.89
CA ILE A 98 47.63 -17.82 2.95
C ILE A 98 47.13 -16.85 4.03
N THR A 99 45.82 -16.56 4.08
CA THR A 99 45.24 -15.68 5.12
C THR A 99 45.44 -16.26 6.51
N LYS A 100 45.26 -17.57 6.71
CA LYS A 100 45.50 -18.23 8.00
C LYS A 100 46.96 -18.11 8.42
N LYS A 101 47.89 -18.35 7.48
CA LYS A 101 49.33 -18.25 7.73
C LYS A 101 49.75 -16.80 8.05
N MET A 102 49.22 -15.82 7.32
CA MET A 102 49.45 -14.39 7.60
C MET A 102 48.90 -13.95 8.95
N LYS A 103 47.69 -14.40 9.31
CA LYS A 103 47.00 -13.95 10.53
C LYS A 103 47.45 -14.67 11.79
N TYR A 104 47.77 -15.96 11.69
CA TYR A 104 48.00 -16.82 12.85
C TYR A 104 49.38 -17.50 12.82
N GLY A 105 50.24 -17.21 11.85
CA GLY A 105 51.54 -17.89 11.66
C GLY A 105 51.44 -19.34 11.20
N THR A 106 50.23 -19.91 11.08
CA THR A 106 50.00 -21.32 10.76
C THR A 106 48.85 -21.50 9.77
N THR A 107 48.90 -22.58 8.98
CA THR A 107 47.77 -23.02 8.14
C THR A 107 46.70 -23.74 8.96
N ASN A 108 47.02 -24.20 10.18
CA ASN A 108 46.09 -24.89 11.08
C ASN A 108 46.02 -24.23 12.47
N PRO A 109 45.30 -23.10 12.61
CA PRO A 109 45.13 -22.41 13.89
C PRO A 109 44.49 -23.28 14.98
N ALA A 110 43.68 -24.27 14.61
CA ALA A 110 43.05 -25.17 15.58
C ALA A 110 44.06 -26.07 16.32
N LYS A 111 45.18 -26.42 15.67
CA LYS A 111 46.25 -27.20 16.31
C LYS A 111 46.94 -26.39 17.41
N ILE A 112 47.27 -25.12 17.13
CA ILE A 112 47.88 -24.24 18.12
C ILE A 112 46.89 -23.93 19.24
N ALA A 113 45.61 -23.71 18.92
CA ALA A 113 44.54 -23.49 19.91
C ALA A 113 44.46 -24.64 20.93
N LYS A 114 44.55 -25.90 20.46
CA LYS A 114 44.62 -27.07 21.33
C LYS A 114 45.89 -27.11 22.19
N GLN A 115 47.04 -26.74 21.64
CA GLN A 115 48.33 -26.75 22.37
C GLN A 115 48.39 -25.72 23.50
N ILE A 116 47.76 -24.56 23.32
CA ILE A 116 47.72 -23.51 24.35
C ILE A 116 46.51 -23.62 25.29
N ASN A 117 45.74 -24.73 25.19
CA ASN A 117 44.46 -24.92 25.86
C ASN A 117 43.54 -23.68 25.80
N GLY A 118 43.45 -23.05 24.61
CA GLY A 118 42.81 -21.75 24.42
C GLY A 118 42.17 -21.57 23.04
N ASN A 119 41.56 -20.43 22.78
CA ASN A 119 40.95 -20.10 21.48
C ASN A 119 41.84 -19.15 20.67
N ILE A 120 42.25 -19.57 19.47
CA ILE A 120 42.89 -18.69 18.48
C ILE A 120 41.80 -18.18 17.54
N GLY A 121 41.10 -17.14 17.96
CA GLY A 121 39.90 -16.63 17.29
C GLY A 121 39.28 -15.41 17.99
N ARG A 122 38.02 -15.08 17.68
CA ARG A 122 37.28 -13.97 18.33
C ARG A 122 37.42 -14.07 19.85
N SER A 123 37.91 -13.01 20.49
CA SER A 123 37.89 -12.87 21.94
C SER A 123 36.46 -13.04 22.46
N THR A 124 36.30 -13.64 23.63
CA THR A 124 35.05 -13.57 24.38
C THR A 124 34.79 -12.10 24.69
N LYS A 125 33.84 -11.47 23.97
CA LYS A 125 33.49 -10.06 24.15
C LYS A 125 33.01 -9.76 25.58
N TYR A 126 32.38 -10.72 26.24
CA TYR A 126 31.75 -10.55 27.54
C TYR A 126 32.58 -11.24 28.63
N THR A 127 33.18 -10.44 29.50
CA THR A 127 33.80 -10.85 30.78
C THR A 127 32.81 -10.70 31.93
N ILE A 128 33.17 -11.15 33.14
CA ILE A 128 32.37 -10.85 34.35
C ILE A 128 32.26 -9.34 34.56
N ASP A 129 33.35 -8.60 34.38
CA ASP A 129 33.31 -7.13 34.45
C ASP A 129 32.34 -6.52 33.43
N SER A 130 32.29 -7.10 32.23
CA SER A 130 31.32 -6.70 31.21
C SER A 130 29.88 -6.95 31.67
N LEU A 131 29.61 -8.10 32.28
CA LEU A 131 28.28 -8.41 32.82
C LEU A 131 27.90 -7.48 33.97
N ASN A 132 28.83 -7.21 34.89
CA ASN A 132 28.60 -6.29 36.00
C ASN A 132 28.27 -4.88 35.50
N ASN A 133 29.00 -4.40 34.48
CA ASN A 133 28.71 -3.11 33.86
C ASN A 133 27.32 -3.09 33.20
N LEU A 134 26.97 -4.11 32.42
CA LEU A 134 25.63 -4.22 31.81
C LEU A 134 24.51 -4.25 32.86
N CYS A 135 24.71 -5.01 33.94
CA CYS A 135 23.76 -5.05 35.05
C CYS A 135 23.63 -3.68 35.70
N LYS A 136 24.75 -3.02 36.01
CA LYS A 136 24.79 -1.69 36.65
C LYS A 136 24.10 -0.62 35.79
N GLU A 137 24.32 -0.60 34.49
CA GLU A 137 23.65 0.31 33.56
C GLU A 137 22.12 0.17 33.59
N LYS A 138 21.62 -1.04 33.85
CA LYS A 138 20.18 -1.33 33.97
C LYS A 138 19.64 -1.25 35.41
N GLY A 139 20.46 -0.90 36.39
CA GLY A 139 20.06 -0.90 37.80
C GLY A 139 19.82 -2.32 38.35
N TYR A 140 20.59 -3.29 37.87
CA TYR A 140 20.60 -4.68 38.32
C TYR A 140 21.93 -5.03 38.99
N THR A 141 21.91 -6.07 39.81
CA THR A 141 23.10 -6.67 40.42
C THR A 141 23.22 -8.12 39.97
N LEU A 142 24.40 -8.52 39.46
CA LEU A 142 24.67 -9.90 39.10
C LEU A 142 24.74 -10.77 40.36
N THR A 143 24.09 -11.93 40.36
CA THR A 143 24.18 -12.89 41.46
C THR A 143 25.07 -14.06 41.07
N ASP A 144 25.79 -14.60 42.05
CA ASP A 144 26.60 -15.80 41.92
C ASP A 144 27.69 -15.66 40.81
N PRO A 145 28.50 -14.57 40.78
CA PRO A 145 29.49 -14.29 39.73
C PRO A 145 30.52 -15.41 39.54
N GLU A 146 30.85 -16.14 40.61
CA GLU A 146 31.77 -17.28 40.62
C GLU A 146 31.33 -18.41 39.66
N LEU A 147 30.03 -18.53 39.36
CA LEU A 147 29.51 -19.52 38.41
C LEU A 147 29.98 -19.27 36.96
N TYR A 148 30.51 -18.09 36.68
CA TYR A 148 30.85 -17.62 35.33
C TYR A 148 32.36 -17.42 35.10
N GLU A 149 33.21 -17.48 36.14
CA GLU A 149 34.65 -17.15 36.05
C GLU A 149 35.42 -18.01 35.05
N ASN A 150 35.08 -19.29 34.96
CA ASN A 150 35.75 -20.27 34.10
C ASN A 150 34.87 -20.75 32.93
N LYS A 151 33.76 -20.05 32.64
CA LYS A 151 32.84 -20.41 31.57
C LYS A 151 32.91 -19.44 30.40
N LYS A 152 32.73 -19.99 29.19
CA LYS A 152 32.58 -19.17 27.99
C LYS A 152 31.23 -18.44 28.03
N ILE A 153 31.28 -17.12 28.23
CA ILE A 153 30.10 -16.25 28.21
C ILE A 153 29.77 -15.86 26.77
N THR A 154 28.52 -16.04 26.39
CA THR A 154 27.98 -15.71 25.06
C THR A 154 26.70 -14.90 25.19
N LEU A 155 26.23 -14.28 24.11
CA LEU A 155 24.95 -13.58 24.06
C LEU A 155 23.75 -14.42 24.54
N LYS A 156 23.81 -15.76 24.36
CA LYS A 156 22.74 -16.69 24.77
C LYS A 156 22.87 -17.18 26.20
N THR A 157 23.98 -16.86 26.88
CA THR A 157 24.20 -17.29 28.27
C THR A 157 23.15 -16.62 29.16
N ASN A 158 22.47 -17.42 29.98
CA ASN A 158 21.56 -16.92 31.01
C ASN A 158 22.35 -16.60 32.27
N VAL A 159 22.12 -15.39 32.79
CA VAL A 159 22.70 -14.92 34.04
C VAL A 159 21.59 -14.63 35.05
N SER A 160 21.85 -14.94 36.31
CA SER A 160 20.95 -14.61 37.40
C SER A 160 21.27 -13.21 37.90
N VAL A 161 20.25 -12.36 38.02
CA VAL A 161 20.39 -10.95 38.41
C VAL A 161 19.29 -10.56 39.39
N VAL A 162 19.53 -9.53 40.19
CA VAL A 162 18.55 -8.91 41.08
C VAL A 162 18.26 -7.50 40.60
N CYS A 163 16.98 -7.12 40.52
CA CYS A 163 16.60 -5.74 40.25
C CYS A 163 16.73 -4.87 41.50
N ASN A 164 17.53 -3.82 41.45
CA ASN A 164 17.78 -2.95 42.60
C ASN A 164 16.53 -2.14 43.02
N LYS A 165 15.57 -1.93 42.11
CA LYS A 165 14.32 -1.23 42.40
C LYS A 165 13.32 -2.09 43.18
N HIS A 166 13.27 -3.38 42.86
CA HIS A 166 12.21 -4.29 43.34
C HIS A 166 12.69 -5.41 44.24
N ASP A 167 14.00 -5.45 44.49
CA ASP A 167 14.71 -6.53 45.16
C ASP A 167 14.24 -7.91 44.69
N PHE A 168 14.17 -8.07 43.36
CA PHE A 168 13.58 -9.24 42.73
C PHE A 168 14.64 -9.99 41.93
N LYS A 169 14.90 -11.26 42.28
CA LYS A 169 15.83 -12.15 41.56
C LYS A 169 15.15 -12.74 40.33
N PHE A 170 15.79 -12.63 39.17
CA PHE A 170 15.32 -13.19 37.90
C PHE A 170 16.49 -13.62 37.02
N LYS A 171 16.22 -14.29 35.89
CA LYS A 171 17.22 -14.68 34.90
C LYS A 171 17.04 -13.87 33.63
N ALA A 172 18.15 -13.44 33.03
CA ALA A 172 18.17 -12.76 31.74
C ALA A 172 19.32 -13.29 30.87
N THR A 173 19.16 -13.24 29.56
CA THR A 173 20.27 -13.54 28.64
C THR A 173 21.21 -12.33 28.57
N VAL A 174 22.50 -12.56 28.29
CA VAL A 174 23.46 -11.47 28.05
C VAL A 174 22.99 -10.58 26.90
N MET A 175 22.36 -11.15 25.86
CA MET A 175 21.75 -10.39 24.77
C MET A 175 20.66 -9.43 25.25
N ALA A 176 19.79 -9.87 26.16
CA ALA A 176 18.74 -9.02 26.71
C ALA A 176 19.33 -7.92 27.61
N LEU A 177 20.43 -8.20 28.31
CA LEU A 177 21.14 -7.19 29.11
C LEU A 177 21.91 -6.17 28.24
N ASP A 178 22.43 -6.58 27.09
CA ASP A 178 23.16 -5.72 26.13
C ASP A 178 22.21 -4.82 25.32
N ASP A 179 20.91 -5.15 25.27
CA ASP A 179 19.90 -4.32 24.65
C ASP A 179 19.45 -3.19 25.58
N LYS A 180 19.93 -1.97 25.30
CA LYS A 180 19.69 -0.77 26.11
C LYS A 180 18.21 -0.41 26.26
N ASP A 181 17.39 -0.70 25.25
CA ASP A 181 15.98 -0.31 25.24
C ASP A 181 15.07 -1.32 25.97
N SER A 182 15.59 -2.51 26.27
CA SER A 182 14.81 -3.55 26.93
C SER A 182 14.75 -3.39 28.45
N CYS A 183 13.57 -3.57 29.05
CA CYS A 183 13.44 -3.80 30.48
C CYS A 183 13.33 -5.30 30.71
N ASN A 184 14.14 -5.87 31.62
CA ASN A 184 14.18 -7.32 31.83
C ASN A 184 13.52 -7.77 33.14
N CYS A 185 13.42 -6.86 34.13
CA CYS A 185 12.76 -7.17 35.39
C CYS A 185 11.23 -7.31 35.20
N PRO A 186 10.61 -8.45 35.54
CA PRO A 186 9.17 -8.65 35.39
C PRO A 186 8.30 -7.62 36.14
N LYS A 187 8.75 -7.19 37.33
CA LYS A 187 8.03 -6.17 38.12
C LYS A 187 8.09 -4.78 37.46
N CYS A 188 9.26 -4.34 36.98
CA CYS A 188 9.37 -3.11 36.20
C CYS A 188 8.50 -3.13 34.94
N ILE A 189 8.46 -4.27 34.23
CA ILE A 189 7.60 -4.44 33.05
C ILE A 189 6.14 -4.26 33.43
N SER A 190 5.68 -4.93 34.49
CA SER A 190 4.31 -4.81 34.99
C SER A 190 3.93 -3.38 35.40
N GLU A 191 4.81 -2.67 36.10
CA GLU A 191 4.58 -1.26 36.47
C GLU A 191 4.47 -0.35 35.24
N ASN A 192 5.33 -0.54 34.24
CA ASN A 192 5.28 0.24 33.00
C ASN A 192 3.99 -0.03 32.21
N SER A 193 3.54 -1.29 32.16
CA SER A 193 2.23 -1.63 31.59
C SER A 193 1.10 -0.97 32.37
N SER A 194 1.12 -1.04 33.70
CA SER A 194 0.09 -0.45 34.57
C SER A 194 0.01 1.07 34.42
N LYS A 195 1.15 1.77 34.30
CA LYS A 195 1.18 3.21 34.02
C LYS A 195 0.55 3.59 32.67
N ARG A 196 0.76 2.76 31.64
CA ARG A 196 0.10 2.97 30.33
C ARG A 196 -1.41 2.76 30.42
N GLN A 197 -1.84 1.78 31.21
CA GLN A 197 -3.24 1.53 31.49
C GLN A 197 -3.86 2.70 32.28
N SER A 198 -3.18 3.21 33.33
CA SER A 198 -3.70 4.31 34.16
C SER A 198 -3.77 5.67 33.46
N GLN A 199 -2.96 5.91 32.44
CA GLN A 199 -3.08 7.11 31.60
C GLN A 199 -4.28 7.07 30.65
N SER A 200 -4.83 5.89 30.38
CA SER A 200 -5.97 5.72 29.47
C SER A 200 -7.25 6.07 30.23
N THR A 201 -7.86 7.21 29.89
CA THR A 201 -9.08 7.67 30.58
C THR A 201 -10.24 7.82 29.62
N ILE A 202 -11.45 7.54 30.10
CA ILE A 202 -12.66 7.78 29.31
C ILE A 202 -12.85 9.27 28.95
N ASN A 203 -12.34 10.19 29.78
CA ASN A 203 -12.41 11.63 29.49
C ASN A 203 -11.62 11.98 28.22
N GLU A 204 -10.45 11.38 28.02
CA GLU A 204 -9.68 11.54 26.80
C GLU A 204 -10.42 10.99 25.57
N VAL A 205 -11.08 9.83 25.70
CA VAL A 205 -11.94 9.27 24.64
C VAL A 205 -13.05 10.25 24.27
N ARG A 206 -13.74 10.83 25.26
CA ARG A 206 -14.81 11.81 25.06
C ARG A 206 -14.32 13.03 24.27
N GLU A 207 -13.19 13.60 24.66
CA GLU A 207 -12.61 14.76 23.96
C GLU A 207 -12.26 14.45 22.50
N ILE A 208 -11.64 13.29 22.23
CA ILE A 208 -11.28 12.90 20.87
C ILE A 208 -12.52 12.63 20.02
N CYS A 209 -13.52 11.94 20.57
CA CYS A 209 -14.79 11.68 19.88
C CYS A 209 -15.52 12.98 19.54
N GLN A 210 -15.56 13.95 20.46
CA GLN A 210 -16.13 15.28 20.20
C GLN A 210 -15.40 15.98 19.04
N LYS A 211 -14.07 16.04 19.07
CA LYS A 211 -13.23 16.64 18.01
C LYS A 211 -13.47 15.99 16.64
N LYS A 212 -13.67 14.67 16.61
CA LYS A 212 -13.92 13.89 15.38
C LYS A 212 -15.39 13.86 14.94
N ASN A 213 -16.28 14.54 15.67
CA ASN A 213 -17.72 14.53 15.46
C ASN A 213 -18.33 13.12 15.54
N TYR A 214 -17.89 12.35 16.52
CA TYR A 214 -18.40 11.04 16.89
C TYR A 214 -19.28 11.16 18.14
N GLU A 215 -20.36 10.40 18.15
CA GLU A 215 -21.24 10.19 19.29
C GLU A 215 -20.75 8.93 20.00
N LEU A 216 -20.14 9.11 21.18
CA LEU A 216 -19.56 8.03 21.97
C LEU A 216 -20.68 7.21 22.63
N LEU A 217 -20.58 5.88 22.57
CA LEU A 217 -21.50 4.95 23.23
C LEU A 217 -20.87 4.21 24.41
N THR A 218 -19.54 4.16 24.47
CA THR A 218 -18.81 3.52 25.58
C THR A 218 -18.71 4.46 26.79
N ASP A 219 -18.99 3.92 27.98
CA ASP A 219 -19.03 4.67 29.24
C ASP A 219 -17.73 4.62 30.04
N ASP A 220 -16.91 3.59 29.82
CA ASP A 220 -15.64 3.35 30.51
C ASP A 220 -14.63 2.58 29.63
N ILE A 221 -13.35 2.65 30.00
CA ILE A 221 -12.27 1.88 29.37
C ILE A 221 -11.26 1.45 30.43
N ASP A 222 -10.75 0.22 30.30
CA ASP A 222 -9.72 -0.30 31.21
C ASP A 222 -8.30 0.12 30.79
N ASN A 223 -8.07 0.26 29.48
CA ASN A 223 -6.77 0.58 28.91
C ASN A 223 -6.88 1.15 27.48
N CYS A 224 -5.73 1.46 26.87
CA CYS A 224 -5.69 2.08 25.54
C CYS A 224 -6.19 1.18 24.40
N ASP A 225 -6.26 -0.13 24.63
CA ASP A 225 -6.70 -1.14 23.66
C ASP A 225 -8.16 -1.56 23.89
N SER A 226 -8.80 -1.08 24.96
CA SER A 226 -10.23 -1.29 25.21
C SER A 226 -11.07 -0.85 24.02
N ASN A 227 -12.13 -1.62 23.76
CA ASN A 227 -13.04 -1.38 22.65
C ASN A 227 -13.90 -0.15 22.93
N VAL A 228 -13.81 0.85 22.06
CA VAL A 228 -14.57 2.09 22.09
C VAL A 228 -15.58 2.08 20.96
N GLU A 229 -16.86 2.06 21.32
CA GLU A 229 -18.00 2.10 20.42
C GLU A 229 -18.49 3.53 20.23
N TYR A 230 -18.78 3.88 18.97
CA TYR A 230 -19.22 5.21 18.60
C TYR A 230 -20.06 5.21 17.32
N ILE A 231 -20.88 6.24 17.15
CA ILE A 231 -21.59 6.54 15.90
C ILE A 231 -20.96 7.78 15.26
N CYS A 232 -20.59 7.68 13.99
CA CYS A 232 -20.13 8.85 13.25
C CYS A 232 -21.31 9.74 12.87
N LYS A 233 -21.39 10.97 13.38
CA LYS A 233 -22.52 11.87 13.10
C LYS A 233 -22.68 12.21 11.61
N LYS A 234 -21.60 12.16 10.82
CA LYS A 234 -21.64 12.34 9.34
C LYS A 234 -22.23 11.14 8.60
N HIS A 235 -22.20 9.95 9.20
CA HIS A 235 -22.60 8.70 8.57
C HIS A 235 -23.45 7.87 9.53
N ARG A 236 -24.49 8.49 10.11
CA ARG A 236 -25.38 7.83 11.10
C ARG A 236 -26.00 6.54 10.57
N TYR A 237 -26.36 6.50 9.28
CA TYR A 237 -26.91 5.32 8.61
C TYR A 237 -25.97 4.10 8.61
N TYR A 238 -24.66 4.31 8.81
CA TYR A 238 -23.69 3.22 8.88
C TYR A 238 -23.75 2.48 10.23
N GLY A 239 -24.40 3.08 11.24
CA GLY A 239 -24.58 2.50 12.56
C GLY A 239 -23.33 2.58 13.44
N VAL A 240 -23.33 1.72 14.46
CA VAL A 240 -22.28 1.63 15.48
C VAL A 240 -20.99 1.11 14.85
N GLN A 241 -19.89 1.77 15.18
CA GLN A 241 -18.54 1.39 14.82
C GLN A 241 -17.69 1.29 16.07
N ASN A 242 -16.60 0.54 15.99
CA ASN A 242 -15.70 0.37 17.10
C ASN A 242 -14.24 0.60 16.72
N THR A 243 -13.43 0.94 17.71
CA THR A 243 -11.99 1.16 17.60
C THR A 243 -11.37 1.07 19.00
N SER A 244 -10.07 1.30 19.15
CA SER A 244 -9.45 1.48 20.48
C SER A 244 -9.11 2.94 20.75
N LEU A 245 -8.83 3.31 22.01
CA LEU A 245 -8.30 4.64 22.32
C LEU A 245 -6.98 4.91 21.57
N TYR A 246 -6.10 3.90 21.45
CA TYR A 246 -4.92 3.99 20.59
C TYR A 246 -5.32 4.35 19.15
N GLY A 247 -6.30 3.64 18.58
CA GLY A 247 -6.82 3.94 17.26
C GLY A 247 -7.37 5.37 17.14
N LEU A 248 -8.10 5.86 18.15
CA LEU A 248 -8.63 7.23 18.17
C LEU A 248 -7.52 8.29 18.16
N LYS A 249 -6.41 8.05 18.87
CA LYS A 249 -5.26 8.96 18.94
C LYS A 249 -4.48 9.01 17.63
N HIS A 250 -4.23 7.86 17.02
CA HIS A 250 -3.23 7.75 15.94
C HIS A 250 -3.80 7.87 14.53
N TYR A 251 -5.08 7.56 14.32
CA TYR A 251 -5.67 7.65 12.98
C TYR A 251 -6.40 8.98 12.78
N ALA A 252 -6.29 9.59 11.59
CA ALA A 252 -6.97 10.86 11.29
C ALA A 252 -8.50 10.75 11.39
N ASN A 253 -9.08 9.67 10.85
CA ASN A 253 -10.48 9.30 11.01
C ASN A 253 -10.55 7.83 11.45
N ASN A 254 -11.60 7.43 12.15
CA ASN A 254 -11.88 6.05 12.55
C ASN A 254 -13.10 5.50 11.81
N CYS A 255 -14.06 6.37 11.49
CA CYS A 255 -15.22 6.00 10.69
C CYS A 255 -14.83 5.42 9.33
N ARG A 256 -15.30 4.20 9.02
CA ARG A 256 -15.05 3.48 7.77
C ARG A 256 -15.45 4.30 6.54
N MET A 257 -16.62 4.96 6.59
CA MET A 257 -17.09 5.82 5.49
C MET A 257 -16.24 7.08 5.31
N CYS A 258 -15.65 7.62 6.38
CA CYS A 258 -14.73 8.74 6.31
C CYS A 258 -13.33 8.34 5.81
N ARG A 259 -12.94 7.07 6.01
CA ARG A 259 -11.64 6.53 5.57
C ARG A 259 -11.62 6.14 4.09
N MET A 260 -12.77 5.89 3.49
CA MET A 260 -12.86 5.50 2.08
C MET A 260 -12.30 6.63 1.19
N PRO A 261 -11.25 6.36 0.40
CA PRO A 261 -10.73 7.35 -0.53
C PRO A 261 -11.80 7.67 -1.59
N ARG A 262 -11.88 8.93 -2.03
CA ARG A 262 -12.83 9.39 -3.05
C ARG A 262 -12.10 10.17 -4.13
N ASN A 263 -12.72 10.25 -5.30
CA ASN A 263 -12.21 11.00 -6.46
C ASN A 263 -10.78 10.55 -6.80
N GLU A 264 -9.88 11.49 -7.06
CA GLU A 264 -8.46 11.29 -7.35
C GLU A 264 -7.69 10.42 -6.35
N LYS A 265 -8.17 10.29 -5.11
CA LYS A 265 -7.55 9.44 -4.08
C LYS A 265 -7.96 7.97 -4.20
N HIS A 266 -9.03 7.67 -4.93
CA HIS A 266 -9.54 6.31 -5.08
C HIS A 266 -8.75 5.55 -6.16
N PHE A 267 -8.34 4.31 -5.89
CA PHE A 267 -7.47 3.52 -6.78
C PHE A 267 -8.08 3.25 -8.17
N ASN A 268 -9.40 3.15 -8.27
CA ASN A 268 -10.12 3.02 -9.56
C ASN A 268 -10.35 4.36 -10.29
N TRP A 269 -9.87 5.48 -9.77
CA TRP A 269 -10.06 6.78 -10.43
C TRP A 269 -9.21 6.88 -11.69
N LYS A 270 -9.88 6.99 -12.84
CA LYS A 270 -9.25 7.13 -14.16
C LYS A 270 -9.40 8.55 -14.70
N GLY A 271 -9.14 9.58 -13.88
CA GLY A 271 -9.16 10.97 -14.35
C GLY A 271 -10.54 11.57 -14.66
N GLY A 272 -11.63 10.98 -14.16
CA GLY A 272 -12.97 11.51 -14.40
C GLY A 272 -13.55 11.25 -15.80
N ILE A 273 -13.16 10.13 -16.43
CA ILE A 273 -13.58 9.66 -17.76
C ILE A 273 -15.09 9.43 -17.98
N SER A 274 -15.94 9.68 -16.99
CA SER A 274 -17.40 9.61 -17.18
C SER A 274 -17.82 10.60 -18.26
N LEU A 275 -18.56 10.12 -19.26
CA LEU A 275 -19.05 10.96 -20.36
C LEU A 275 -20.00 12.02 -19.80
N GLU A 276 -20.08 13.19 -20.45
CA GLU A 276 -20.99 14.27 -20.04
C GLU A 276 -22.44 13.77 -19.90
N ARG A 277 -22.86 12.92 -20.84
CA ARG A 277 -24.15 12.22 -20.80
C ARG A 277 -24.38 11.48 -19.49
N ASP A 278 -23.40 10.69 -19.03
CA ASP A 278 -23.53 9.91 -17.80
C ASP A 278 -23.64 10.83 -16.58
N LYS A 279 -22.88 11.92 -16.55
CA LYS A 279 -22.94 12.92 -15.47
C LYS A 279 -24.33 13.54 -15.37
N ILE A 280 -24.93 13.89 -16.51
CA ILE A 280 -26.26 14.47 -16.58
C ILE A 280 -27.32 13.43 -16.19
N GLN A 281 -27.27 12.20 -16.74
CA GLN A 281 -28.26 11.17 -16.40
C GLN A 281 -28.22 10.76 -14.93
N HIS A 282 -27.05 10.84 -14.28
CA HIS A 282 -26.92 10.57 -12.84
C HIS A 282 -27.18 11.78 -11.93
N SER A 283 -27.39 12.97 -12.50
CA SER A 283 -27.72 14.19 -11.76
C SER A 283 -29.07 14.10 -11.04
N LEU A 284 -29.23 14.91 -9.99
CA LEU A 284 -30.51 15.02 -9.29
C LEU A 284 -31.60 15.61 -10.19
N GLU A 285 -31.25 16.62 -10.98
CA GLU A 285 -32.16 17.31 -11.90
C GLU A 285 -32.77 16.36 -12.94
N TYR A 286 -31.94 15.51 -13.56
CA TYR A 286 -32.43 14.52 -14.53
C TYR A 286 -33.38 13.49 -13.89
N LYS A 287 -33.07 13.03 -12.67
CA LYS A 287 -33.94 12.11 -11.92
C LYS A 287 -35.28 12.76 -11.56
N GLN A 288 -35.26 14.05 -11.19
CA GLN A 288 -36.47 14.83 -10.97
C GLN A 288 -37.27 14.99 -12.26
N TRP A 289 -36.62 15.27 -13.39
CA TRP A 289 -37.28 15.34 -14.69
C TRP A 289 -38.00 14.04 -15.06
N VAL A 290 -37.33 12.88 -14.96
CA VAL A 290 -37.96 11.57 -15.21
C VAL A 290 -39.20 11.38 -14.33
N LYS A 291 -39.08 11.70 -13.04
CA LYS A 291 -40.19 11.61 -12.09
C LYS A 291 -41.35 12.53 -12.50
N SER A 292 -41.07 13.78 -12.84
CA SER A 292 -42.09 14.76 -13.25
C SER A 292 -42.80 14.36 -14.54
N VAL A 293 -42.09 13.76 -15.51
CA VAL A 293 -42.69 13.22 -16.74
C VAL A 293 -43.66 12.07 -16.41
N PHE A 294 -43.24 11.15 -15.54
CA PHE A 294 -44.10 10.05 -15.10
C PHE A 294 -45.30 10.55 -14.30
N GLU A 295 -45.14 11.51 -13.39
CA GLU A 295 -46.24 12.10 -12.63
C GLU A 295 -47.26 12.80 -13.54
N ARG A 296 -46.78 13.61 -14.51
CA ARG A 296 -47.63 14.28 -15.50
C ARG A 296 -48.47 13.28 -16.31
N ASP A 297 -47.84 12.20 -16.74
CA ASP A 297 -48.47 11.15 -17.55
C ASP A 297 -49.23 10.12 -16.70
N ASN A 298 -49.40 10.41 -15.40
CA ASN A 298 -50.02 9.53 -14.43
C ASN A 298 -49.48 8.10 -14.50
N TYR A 299 -48.15 7.94 -14.56
CA TYR A 299 -47.43 6.66 -14.62
C TYR A 299 -47.99 5.69 -15.67
N THR A 300 -48.48 6.22 -16.79
CA THR A 300 -49.14 5.45 -17.84
C THR A 300 -48.41 5.65 -19.17
N CYS A 301 -48.18 4.55 -19.89
CA CYS A 301 -47.61 4.61 -21.23
C CYS A 301 -48.54 5.41 -22.15
N GLN A 302 -48.03 6.48 -22.75
CA GLN A 302 -48.80 7.34 -23.63
C GLN A 302 -49.03 6.73 -25.02
N CYS A 303 -48.33 5.65 -25.38
CA CYS A 303 -48.61 4.88 -26.60
C CYS A 303 -49.77 3.89 -26.39
N CYS A 304 -49.59 2.92 -25.49
CA CYS A 304 -50.50 1.77 -25.32
C CYS A 304 -51.44 1.84 -24.11
N GLY A 305 -51.33 2.86 -23.25
CA GLY A 305 -52.21 3.03 -22.08
C GLY A 305 -51.91 2.10 -20.89
N LYS A 306 -50.91 1.21 -20.97
CA LYS A 306 -50.54 0.32 -19.87
C LYS A 306 -49.96 1.09 -18.67
N ARG A 307 -50.38 0.73 -17.46
CA ARG A 307 -49.88 1.22 -16.17
C ARG A 307 -49.25 0.08 -15.36
N GLY A 308 -48.32 0.39 -14.45
CA GLY A 308 -47.70 -0.61 -13.56
C GLY A 308 -46.65 -1.51 -14.22
N THR A 309 -46.18 -1.12 -15.41
CA THR A 309 -45.10 -1.79 -16.14
C THR A 309 -43.77 -1.05 -15.99
N ARG A 310 -42.71 -1.57 -16.60
CA ARG A 310 -41.42 -0.88 -16.71
C ARG A 310 -41.57 0.33 -17.63
N LEU A 311 -41.57 1.53 -17.06
CA LEU A 311 -41.69 2.79 -17.78
C LEU A 311 -40.33 3.42 -18.05
N GLU A 312 -40.24 4.12 -19.17
CA GLU A 312 -39.07 4.86 -19.62
C GLU A 312 -39.52 6.25 -20.07
N ALA A 313 -38.80 7.29 -19.66
CA ALA A 313 -39.04 8.66 -20.10
C ALA A 313 -38.31 8.87 -21.42
N HIS A 314 -39.06 8.89 -22.52
CA HIS A 314 -38.54 9.12 -23.85
C HIS A 314 -38.41 10.62 -24.11
N HIS A 315 -37.30 11.03 -24.72
CA HIS A 315 -37.09 12.42 -25.16
C HIS A 315 -37.77 12.67 -26.50
N ILE A 316 -38.68 13.65 -26.57
CA ILE A 316 -39.37 14.01 -27.83
C ILE A 316 -38.40 14.65 -28.84
N TYR A 317 -37.53 15.52 -28.35
CA TYR A 317 -36.39 16.10 -29.04
C TYR A 317 -35.10 15.46 -28.51
N ASN A 318 -34.27 14.98 -29.42
CA ASN A 318 -33.07 14.21 -29.09
C ASN A 318 -32.18 14.87 -28.02
N PHE A 319 -31.75 14.06 -27.07
CA PHE A 319 -30.87 14.46 -25.97
C PHE A 319 -29.56 15.11 -26.44
N SER A 320 -29.02 14.65 -27.57
CA SER A 320 -27.77 15.16 -28.15
C SER A 320 -27.95 16.52 -28.83
N ASP A 321 -29.03 16.68 -29.61
CA ASP A 321 -29.23 17.84 -30.50
C ASP A 321 -29.80 19.06 -29.77
N TYR A 322 -30.53 18.83 -28.66
CA TYR A 322 -31.19 19.90 -27.90
C TYR A 322 -30.77 19.93 -26.41
N PRO A 323 -29.53 20.33 -26.08
CA PRO A 323 -29.04 20.35 -24.70
C PRO A 323 -29.90 21.15 -23.73
N SER A 324 -30.46 22.28 -24.17
CA SER A 324 -31.33 23.14 -23.37
C SER A 324 -32.70 22.52 -23.04
N LEU A 325 -33.11 21.45 -23.75
CA LEU A 325 -34.39 20.78 -23.56
C LEU A 325 -34.28 19.45 -22.80
N ARG A 326 -33.06 19.02 -22.41
CA ARG A 326 -32.83 17.68 -21.81
C ARG A 326 -33.68 17.40 -20.57
N THR A 327 -33.95 18.42 -19.75
CA THR A 327 -34.72 18.35 -18.50
C THR A 327 -36.00 19.19 -18.55
N HIS A 328 -36.40 19.67 -19.74
CA HIS A 328 -37.67 20.36 -19.91
C HIS A 328 -38.82 19.34 -19.86
N ILE A 329 -39.81 19.54 -19.00
CA ILE A 329 -40.90 18.57 -18.80
C ILE A 329 -41.65 18.23 -20.10
N ASN A 330 -41.89 19.23 -20.96
CA ASN A 330 -42.57 19.04 -22.26
C ASN A 330 -41.70 18.31 -23.30
N ASN A 331 -40.41 18.10 -23.03
CA ASN A 331 -39.55 17.29 -23.87
C ASN A 331 -39.54 15.81 -23.45
N GLY A 332 -40.38 15.41 -22.48
CA GLY A 332 -40.52 14.02 -22.06
C GLY A 332 -41.89 13.46 -22.41
N ILE A 333 -41.93 12.16 -22.72
CA ILE A 333 -43.14 11.35 -22.81
C ILE A 333 -42.91 9.99 -22.16
N THR A 334 -43.89 9.51 -21.41
CA THR A 334 -43.83 8.21 -20.74
C THR A 334 -44.18 7.10 -21.73
N LEU A 335 -43.25 6.17 -21.97
CA LEU A 335 -43.49 4.96 -22.75
C LEU A 335 -43.14 3.72 -21.91
N CYS A 336 -43.86 2.62 -22.11
CA CYS A 336 -43.45 1.35 -21.52
C CYS A 336 -42.29 0.74 -22.31
N HIS A 337 -41.56 -0.17 -21.68
CA HIS A 337 -40.45 -0.89 -22.30
C HIS A 337 -40.86 -1.56 -23.64
N GLU A 338 -42.07 -2.13 -23.73
CA GLU A 338 -42.58 -2.76 -24.96
C GLU A 338 -42.79 -1.76 -26.11
N CYS A 339 -43.19 -0.52 -25.82
CA CYS A 339 -43.39 0.52 -26.85
C CYS A 339 -42.10 1.30 -27.14
N HIS A 340 -41.10 1.25 -26.25
CA HIS A 340 -39.91 2.10 -26.35
C HIS A 340 -38.66 1.36 -26.83
N SER A 341 -38.42 0.14 -26.36
CA SER A 341 -37.11 -0.52 -26.38
C SER A 341 -36.67 -1.05 -27.75
N VAL A 342 -35.47 -0.71 -28.21
CA VAL A 342 -34.85 -1.26 -29.44
C VAL A 342 -34.91 -2.79 -29.56
N ASN A 343 -34.93 -3.49 -28.43
CA ASN A 343 -34.93 -4.96 -28.37
C ASN A 343 -36.32 -5.59 -28.50
N VAL A 344 -37.38 -4.79 -28.61
CA VAL A 344 -38.75 -5.27 -28.79
C VAL A 344 -39.18 -4.99 -30.22
N VAL A 345 -39.51 -6.03 -30.98
CA VAL A 345 -39.95 -5.92 -32.38
C VAL A 345 -41.22 -5.09 -32.45
N GLY A 346 -41.23 -4.08 -33.33
CA GLY A 346 -42.38 -3.16 -33.49
C GLY A 346 -42.51 -2.10 -32.39
N SER A 347 -41.52 -1.97 -31.51
CA SER A 347 -41.39 -0.80 -30.63
C SER A 347 -40.83 0.42 -31.38
N PHE A 348 -40.94 1.60 -30.78
CA PHE A 348 -40.46 2.84 -31.39
C PHE A 348 -38.99 2.81 -31.81
N HIS A 349 -38.06 2.48 -30.90
CA HIS A 349 -36.63 2.44 -31.24
C HIS A 349 -36.22 1.24 -32.08
N ASN A 350 -37.05 0.20 -32.16
CA ASN A 350 -36.84 -0.88 -33.12
C ASN A 350 -37.18 -0.42 -34.55
N THR A 351 -38.25 0.38 -34.71
CA THR A 351 -38.69 0.91 -36.01
C THR A 351 -37.84 2.09 -36.51
N TYR A 352 -37.56 3.10 -35.66
CA TYR A 352 -36.94 4.37 -36.08
C TYR A 352 -35.51 4.57 -35.55
N THR A 353 -34.94 3.57 -34.85
CA THR A 353 -33.63 3.60 -34.19
C THR A 353 -33.55 4.54 -32.97
N THR A 354 -32.45 4.45 -32.22
CA THR A 354 -32.16 5.33 -31.08
C THR A 354 -31.53 6.68 -31.47
N PHE A 355 -31.22 6.88 -32.75
CA PHE A 355 -30.53 8.07 -33.25
C PHE A 355 -31.38 8.79 -34.30
N ASN A 356 -31.31 10.12 -34.33
CA ASN A 356 -31.97 10.97 -35.34
C ASN A 356 -33.48 10.75 -35.48
N ASN A 357 -34.14 10.20 -34.46
CA ASN A 357 -35.59 10.16 -34.44
C ASN A 357 -36.16 11.55 -34.15
N ASN A 358 -37.40 11.79 -34.57
CA ASN A 358 -38.04 13.09 -34.43
C ASN A 358 -39.50 12.97 -33.97
N TYR A 359 -40.07 14.13 -33.60
CA TYR A 359 -41.43 14.23 -33.10
C TYR A 359 -42.49 13.67 -34.06
N GLU A 360 -42.34 13.87 -35.38
CA GLU A 360 -43.31 13.38 -36.36
C GLU A 360 -43.31 11.85 -36.42
N GLN A 361 -42.14 11.21 -36.37
CA GLN A 361 -42.04 9.74 -36.30
C GLN A 361 -42.67 9.17 -35.02
N LEU A 362 -42.44 9.83 -33.88
CA LEU A 362 -43.05 9.43 -32.61
C LEU A 362 -44.58 9.55 -32.66
N LYS A 363 -45.09 10.64 -33.23
CA LYS A 363 -46.52 10.88 -33.40
C LYS A 363 -47.15 9.88 -34.37
N GLU A 364 -46.50 9.62 -35.49
CA GLU A 364 -46.88 8.60 -36.47
C GLU A 364 -46.95 7.22 -35.80
N TYR A 365 -45.90 6.82 -35.07
CA TYR A 365 -45.84 5.56 -34.34
C TYR A 365 -47.01 5.39 -33.37
N ILE A 366 -47.26 6.39 -32.51
CA ILE A 366 -48.34 6.35 -31.53
C ILE A 366 -49.71 6.28 -32.22
N SER A 367 -49.89 7.03 -33.31
CA SER A 367 -51.13 7.02 -34.09
C SER A 367 -51.38 5.64 -34.72
N ASN A 368 -50.38 5.07 -35.37
CA ASN A 368 -50.47 3.76 -36.00
C ASN A 368 -50.73 2.64 -34.97
N TYR A 369 -50.06 2.68 -33.82
CA TYR A 369 -50.30 1.74 -32.73
C TYR A 369 -51.75 1.79 -32.24
N ARG A 370 -52.31 2.99 -32.06
CA ARG A 370 -53.70 3.16 -31.61
C ARG A 370 -54.70 2.71 -32.66
N ASN A 371 -54.48 3.03 -33.93
CA ASN A 371 -55.39 2.64 -35.02
C ASN A 371 -55.44 1.11 -35.20
N THR A 372 -54.27 0.45 -35.21
CA THR A 372 -54.19 -1.02 -35.31
C THR A 372 -54.82 -1.72 -34.10
N HIS A 373 -54.64 -1.20 -32.88
CA HIS A 373 -55.33 -1.74 -31.70
C HIS A 373 -56.86 -1.55 -31.74
N LEU A 374 -57.35 -0.43 -32.27
CA LEU A 374 -58.79 -0.17 -32.42
C LEU A 374 -59.44 -1.06 -33.50
N GLU A 375 -58.73 -1.34 -34.59
CA GLU A 375 -59.18 -2.29 -35.63
C GLU A 375 -59.25 -3.72 -35.10
N ASN A 376 -58.22 -4.17 -34.36
CA ASN A 376 -58.19 -5.50 -33.75
C ASN A 376 -59.31 -5.69 -32.70
N GLN A 377 -59.62 -4.66 -31.90
CA GLN A 377 -60.75 -4.72 -30.96
C GLN A 377 -62.12 -4.78 -31.66
N LYS A 378 -62.27 -4.17 -32.84
CA LYS A 378 -63.49 -4.26 -33.65
C LYS A 378 -63.67 -5.63 -34.30
N THR A 379 -62.58 -6.24 -34.80
CA THR A 379 -62.63 -7.59 -35.38
C THR A 379 -62.93 -8.66 -34.32
N ASP A 380 -62.37 -8.53 -33.12
CA ASP A 380 -62.65 -9.45 -32.01
C ASP A 380 -64.11 -9.33 -31.52
N SER A 381 -64.68 -8.11 -31.54
CA SER A 381 -66.11 -7.90 -31.22
C SER A 381 -67.07 -8.40 -32.31
N LEU A 382 -66.67 -8.41 -33.58
CA LEU A 382 -67.46 -8.96 -34.69
C LEU A 382 -67.43 -10.50 -34.74
N LEU A 383 -66.31 -11.12 -34.35
CA LEU A 383 -66.16 -12.57 -34.21
C LEU A 383 -67.01 -13.15 -33.05
N LEU A 384 -67.29 -12.35 -32.02
CA LEU A 384 -68.16 -12.73 -30.91
C LEU A 384 -69.66 -12.65 -31.25
N CYS A 385 -70.08 -11.76 -32.16
CA CYS A 385 -71.48 -11.65 -32.60
C CYS A 385 -71.86 -12.56 -33.79
N SER A 386 -70.91 -13.33 -34.33
CA SER A 386 -71.15 -14.24 -35.47
C SER A 386 -71.32 -15.70 -35.04
N ASN A 387 -71.34 -15.98 -33.73
CA ASN A 387 -71.48 -17.30 -33.13
C ASN A 387 -72.75 -17.42 -32.25
N GLU A 388 -73.79 -16.64 -32.54
CA GLU A 388 -75.15 -16.84 -32.01
C GLU A 388 -76.10 -17.39 -33.09
#